data_AF-A0ABC9XXP7-F1
#
_entry.id   AF-A0ABC9XXP7-F1
#
_cell.length_a   1.000
_cell.length_b   1.000
_cell.length_c   1.000
_cell.angle_alpha   90.00
_cell.angle_beta   90.00
_cell.angle_gamma   90.00
#
_symmetry.space_group_name_H-M   'P 1'
#
loop_
_entity.id
_entity.type
_entity.pdbx_description
1 polymer ?
#
loop_
_entity_poly.entity_id
_entity_poly.type
_entity_poly.pdbx_seq_one_letter_code
_entity_poly.pdbx_strand_id
1 'polypeptide(L)'
;MVTRELLFIAALLFLSRGSGGADGAAETPAVGVMGRRSLQPPAASRSFSRRKRDEETPSYLKWVTFEGKLPDDAVSNWNNYAKRMEYVCSTSVLGCDTGAYVPDRGPFCFFPYGEQEESTRNFKVLVNVGNFEALDWVDDSFGSVPENAVAGCPFFDTFVGRNRYGLGKISKEQRAAFVVVDGEEVWYKWYQVLVVKKGLADVTISHVRYNMSRAVEGREDVTLMKTTVRNEGCQRVWKAVTLEEVTETEHNWGIDRRVFATVHGVLQAALLTFSGTGWDVTNVTNIPWVGGASTSKYVVHIRVVEEELQPWTTCTVALEGRRLDIRVPFTAQLTRDFGDGQPHRVAMTGWARSQVVVGVRAGIKECRPIDDVPPCWV
;
A
#
# COMPACT_ATOMS: atom_id res chain seq x y z
N MET A 1 39.67 2.33 36.43
CA MET A 1 38.78 3.51 36.41
C MET A 1 37.72 3.20 35.36
N VAL A 2 36.45 2.86 35.66
CA VAL A 2 35.46 3.50 36.57
C VAL A 2 35.30 4.96 36.14
N THR A 3 34.17 5.46 35.65
CA THR A 3 32.71 5.19 35.84
C THR A 3 32.01 4.82 34.52
N ARG A 4 30.89 4.08 34.38
CA ARG A 4 29.69 3.75 35.19
C ARG A 4 28.67 4.90 35.37
N GLU A 5 27.64 4.90 34.53
CA GLU A 5 26.31 5.48 34.77
C GLU A 5 25.26 4.43 34.33
N LEU A 6 24.17 4.32 35.08
CA LEU A 6 23.11 3.32 34.93
C LEU A 6 21.78 4.03 35.16
N LEU A 7 20.83 3.94 34.22
CA LEU A 7 19.46 4.40 34.42
C LEU A 7 18.49 3.24 34.26
N PHE A 8 17.94 2.81 35.40
CA PHE A 8 16.79 1.90 35.47
C PHE A 8 15.49 2.71 35.30
N ILE A 9 14.53 2.16 34.58
CA ILE A 9 13.12 2.54 34.69
C ILE A 9 12.35 1.28 35.10
N ALA A 10 11.58 1.38 36.19
CA ALA A 10 10.86 0.25 36.78
C ALA A 10 9.47 0.06 36.16
N ALA A 11 9.06 -1.20 36.00
CA ALA A 11 7.68 -1.55 35.64
C ALA A 11 6.86 -1.90 36.89
N LEU A 12 5.70 -1.27 37.03
CA LEU A 12 4.70 -1.59 38.06
C LEU A 12 3.71 -2.63 37.53
N LEU A 13 3.73 -3.83 38.12
CA LEU A 13 2.71 -4.86 37.91
C LEU A 13 1.81 -4.95 39.14
N PHE A 14 0.53 -4.62 38.97
CA PHE A 14 -0.50 -4.92 39.95
C PHE A 14 -0.97 -6.37 39.79
N LEU A 15 -0.85 -7.17 40.85
CA LEU A 15 -1.46 -8.49 40.96
C LEU A 15 -2.61 -8.43 41.98
N SER A 16 -3.85 -8.61 41.50
CA SER A 16 -5.01 -8.87 42.36
C SER A 16 -5.38 -10.36 42.32
N ARG A 17 -5.47 -10.98 43.51
CA ARG A 17 -6.02 -12.33 43.70
C ARG A 17 -7.55 -12.31 43.63
N GLY A 18 -8.14 -13.37 43.05
CA GLY A 18 -9.56 -13.75 43.16
C GLY A 18 -9.67 -15.28 43.13
N SER A 19 -10.61 -15.88 43.88
CA SER A 19 -10.60 -17.31 44.24
C SER A 19 -11.99 -17.95 44.16
N GLY A 20 -12.03 -19.29 44.00
CA GLY A 20 -13.23 -20.16 43.87
C GLY A 20 -13.34 -20.74 42.44
N GLY A 21 -13.53 -22.04 42.17
CA GLY A 21 -14.13 -23.13 42.96
C GLY A 21 -15.65 -23.15 42.80
N ALA A 22 -16.37 -24.26 42.60
CA ALA A 22 -16.05 -25.66 42.29
C ALA A 22 -17.35 -26.35 41.77
N ASP A 23 -17.25 -27.57 41.21
CA ASP A 23 -18.35 -28.53 40.91
C ASP A 23 -19.44 -28.06 39.89
N GLY A 24 -20.22 -28.91 39.20
CA GLY A 24 -20.27 -30.38 39.09
C GLY A 24 -21.62 -30.85 38.50
N ALA A 25 -21.62 -31.92 37.69
CA ALA A 25 -22.70 -32.87 37.27
C ALA A 25 -24.18 -32.70 37.75
N ALA A 26 -25.25 -33.21 37.11
CA ALA A 26 -25.54 -33.80 35.78
C ALA A 26 -27.07 -34.12 35.69
N GLU A 27 -27.52 -34.63 34.52
CA GLU A 27 -28.68 -35.55 34.31
C GLU A 27 -30.18 -35.09 34.41
N THR A 28 -30.88 -35.38 33.30
CA THR A 28 -32.33 -35.68 33.06
C THR A 28 -32.80 -36.98 33.76
N PRO A 29 -34.11 -37.37 33.85
CA PRO A 29 -35.24 -37.19 32.90
C PRO A 29 -36.60 -36.81 33.60
N ALA A 30 -37.85 -37.02 33.13
CA ALA A 30 -38.43 -37.81 32.01
C ALA A 30 -39.82 -37.34 31.49
N VAL A 31 -40.16 -37.86 30.29
CA VAL A 31 -41.47 -38.14 29.63
C VAL A 31 -42.81 -37.70 30.30
N GLY A 32 -43.64 -37.00 29.52
CA GLY A 32 -45.10 -36.85 29.72
C GLY A 32 -45.81 -36.36 28.45
N VAL A 33 -46.97 -36.93 28.09
CA VAL A 33 -47.61 -36.81 26.75
C VAL A 33 -48.92 -36.00 26.76
N MET A 34 -49.22 -35.38 25.61
CA MET A 34 -50.50 -34.80 25.15
C MET A 34 -50.95 -33.42 25.69
N GLY A 35 -51.26 -32.52 24.74
CA GLY A 35 -51.93 -31.24 25.02
C GLY A 35 -51.82 -30.23 23.88
N ARG A 36 -52.65 -30.34 22.82
CA ARG A 36 -52.76 -29.27 21.81
C ARG A 36 -53.41 -28.03 22.43
N ARG A 37 -52.65 -26.93 22.59
CA ARG A 37 -53.21 -25.58 22.67
C ARG A 37 -52.25 -24.55 22.08
N SER A 38 -52.78 -23.66 21.25
CA SER A 38 -52.00 -22.60 20.62
C SER A 38 -51.60 -21.56 21.66
N LEU A 39 -50.29 -21.39 21.86
CA LEU A 39 -49.68 -20.33 22.64
C LEU A 39 -48.43 -19.85 21.88
N GLN A 40 -48.42 -18.58 21.47
CA GLN A 40 -47.20 -17.93 20.97
C GLN A 40 -46.19 -17.75 22.11
N PRO A 41 -44.93 -18.17 21.94
CA PRO A 41 -43.82 -17.72 22.78
C PRO A 41 -43.13 -16.50 22.13
N PRO A 42 -42.36 -15.73 22.91
CA PRO A 42 -42.02 -14.35 22.56
C PRO A 42 -40.85 -14.21 21.59
N ALA A 43 -40.75 -13.02 21.00
CA ALA A 43 -39.59 -12.58 20.24
C ALA A 43 -38.34 -12.50 21.13
N ALA A 44 -37.61 -13.61 21.24
CA ALA A 44 -36.27 -13.63 21.80
C ALA A 44 -35.33 -12.92 20.82
N SER A 45 -35.18 -11.61 21.02
CA SER A 45 -34.18 -10.79 20.34
C SER A 45 -32.78 -11.25 20.77
N ARG A 46 -32.28 -12.32 20.14
CA ARG A 46 -30.85 -12.62 20.11
C ARG A 46 -30.18 -11.48 19.37
N SER A 47 -29.71 -10.51 20.14
CA SER A 47 -28.73 -9.53 19.71
C SER A 47 -27.47 -10.29 19.30
N PHE A 48 -27.43 -10.70 18.03
CA PHE A 48 -26.16 -11.01 17.39
C PHE A 48 -25.32 -9.75 17.51
N SER A 49 -24.38 -9.78 18.45
CA SER A 49 -23.23 -8.89 18.45
C SER A 49 -22.71 -8.91 17.02
N ARG A 50 -22.92 -7.80 16.30
CA ARG A 50 -22.16 -7.50 15.10
C ARG A 50 -20.72 -7.37 15.61
N ARG A 51 -20.00 -8.49 15.66
CA ARG A 51 -18.56 -8.48 15.45
C ARG A 51 -18.37 -7.60 14.24
N LYS A 52 -17.74 -6.45 14.48
CA LYS A 52 -17.34 -5.51 13.45
C LYS A 52 -16.64 -6.38 12.42
N ARG A 53 -17.26 -6.56 11.25
CA ARG A 53 -16.65 -7.33 10.17
C ARG A 53 -15.34 -6.58 9.90
N ASP A 54 -14.22 -7.22 10.22
CA ASP A 54 -12.92 -6.67 9.85
C ASP A 54 -13.01 -6.35 8.37
N GLU A 55 -12.71 -5.10 8.03
CA GLU A 55 -12.95 -4.57 6.70
C GLU A 55 -11.94 -5.24 5.77
N GLU A 56 -12.38 -6.37 5.22
CA GLU A 56 -11.54 -7.34 4.54
C GLU A 56 -10.79 -6.63 3.42
N THR A 57 -9.48 -6.47 3.63
CA THR A 57 -8.62 -5.66 2.76
C THR A 57 -8.84 -6.12 1.33
N PRO A 58 -9.19 -5.21 0.39
CA PRO A 58 -9.66 -5.63 -0.93
C PRO A 58 -8.61 -6.47 -1.63
N SER A 59 -8.88 -7.78 -1.74
CA SER A 59 -8.02 -8.75 -2.42
C SER A 59 -7.80 -8.31 -3.87
N TYR A 60 -6.54 -8.21 -4.27
CA TYR A 60 -6.19 -7.85 -5.65
C TYR A 60 -6.25 -9.06 -6.59
N LEU A 61 -6.35 -10.27 -6.01
CA LEU A 61 -6.81 -11.47 -6.68
C LEU A 61 -8.35 -11.48 -6.73
N LYS A 62 -8.93 -11.59 -7.93
CA LYS A 62 -10.39 -11.57 -8.15
C LYS A 62 -10.82 -12.44 -9.33
N TRP A 63 -12.05 -12.95 -9.27
CA TRP A 63 -12.72 -13.61 -10.39
C TRP A 63 -13.42 -12.58 -11.29
N VAL A 64 -12.98 -12.45 -12.54
CA VAL A 64 -13.50 -11.49 -13.53
C VAL A 64 -14.29 -12.24 -14.61
N THR A 65 -15.51 -11.82 -14.92
CA THR A 65 -16.31 -12.39 -16.02
C THR A 65 -15.55 -12.31 -17.34
N PHE A 66 -15.56 -13.39 -18.13
CA PHE A 66 -14.92 -13.40 -19.43
C PHE A 66 -15.79 -12.70 -20.49
N GLU A 67 -15.30 -11.59 -21.04
CA GLU A 67 -16.02 -10.76 -22.02
C GLU A 67 -15.49 -10.95 -23.46
N GLY A 68 -15.03 -12.16 -23.79
CA GLY A 68 -14.50 -12.50 -25.13
C GLY A 68 -13.01 -12.20 -25.33
N LYS A 69 -12.36 -11.47 -24.41
CA LYS A 69 -10.92 -11.23 -24.38
C LYS A 69 -10.33 -11.69 -23.05
N LEU A 70 -9.15 -12.31 -23.09
CA LEU A 70 -8.35 -12.60 -21.90
C LEU A 70 -7.99 -11.28 -21.17
N PRO A 71 -8.29 -11.14 -19.87
CA PRO A 71 -7.84 -9.98 -19.09
C PRO A 71 -6.32 -9.94 -18.92
N ASP A 72 -5.77 -8.74 -18.80
CA ASP A 72 -4.39 -8.55 -18.34
C ASP A 72 -4.24 -9.09 -16.90
N ASP A 73 -3.04 -9.54 -16.55
CA ASP A 73 -2.72 -10.19 -15.26
C ASP A 73 -3.57 -11.42 -14.90
N ALA A 74 -4.11 -12.13 -15.90
CA ALA A 74 -4.78 -13.42 -15.71
C ALA A 74 -3.80 -14.48 -15.17
N VAL A 75 -4.21 -15.19 -14.12
CA VAL A 75 -3.41 -16.24 -13.48
C VAL A 75 -3.28 -17.42 -14.44
N SER A 76 -2.04 -17.78 -14.74
CA SER A 76 -1.71 -18.75 -15.78
C SER A 76 -0.82 -19.88 -15.27
N ASN A 77 -0.86 -20.99 -16.00
CA ASN A 77 -0.12 -22.21 -15.73
C ASN A 77 0.42 -22.78 -17.06
N TRP A 78 1.70 -23.15 -17.10
CA TRP A 78 2.24 -23.89 -18.24
C TRP A 78 1.91 -25.38 -18.08
N ASN A 79 1.04 -25.89 -18.96
CA ASN A 79 0.76 -27.31 -19.02
C ASN A 79 1.87 -28.02 -19.80
N ASN A 80 2.76 -28.71 -19.08
CA ASN A 80 3.90 -29.40 -19.67
C ASN A 80 3.51 -30.71 -20.39
N TYR A 81 2.33 -31.29 -20.13
CA TYR A 81 1.80 -32.43 -20.89
C TYR A 81 1.30 -31.97 -22.26
N ALA A 82 0.33 -31.04 -22.27
CA ALA A 82 -0.30 -30.53 -23.48
C ALA A 82 0.48 -29.41 -24.22
N LYS A 83 1.68 -29.05 -23.72
CA LYS A 83 2.60 -28.02 -24.27
C LYS A 83 1.94 -26.67 -24.57
N ARG A 84 1.09 -26.20 -23.65
CA ARG A 84 0.28 -24.98 -23.82
C ARG A 84 0.19 -24.13 -22.55
N MET A 85 -0.05 -22.84 -22.72
CA MET A 85 -0.46 -21.97 -21.61
C MET A 85 -1.95 -22.18 -21.32
N GLU A 86 -2.28 -22.34 -20.04
CA GLU A 86 -3.64 -22.45 -19.53
C GLU A 86 -3.90 -21.32 -18.53
N TYR A 87 -5.12 -20.79 -18.53
CA TYR A 87 -5.52 -19.73 -17.61
C TYR A 87 -6.59 -20.25 -16.66
N VAL A 88 -6.47 -19.92 -15.37
CA VAL A 88 -7.39 -20.39 -14.34
C VAL A 88 -8.78 -19.81 -14.59
N CYS A 89 -9.75 -20.69 -14.85
CA CYS A 89 -11.15 -20.32 -15.00
C CYS A 89 -12.05 -21.03 -13.98
N SER A 90 -13.21 -20.43 -13.72
CA SER A 90 -14.27 -20.93 -12.84
C SER A 90 -15.62 -20.76 -13.54
N THR A 91 -16.41 -21.82 -13.58
CA THR A 91 -17.79 -21.80 -14.09
C THR A 91 -18.78 -21.38 -12.99
N SER A 92 -19.94 -20.83 -13.34
CA SER A 92 -21.07 -20.69 -12.38
C SER A 92 -22.12 -21.80 -12.54
N VAL A 93 -21.90 -22.69 -13.50
CA VAL A 93 -22.73 -23.85 -13.85
C VAL A 93 -22.05 -25.09 -13.24
N LEU A 94 -22.84 -26.02 -12.69
CA LEU A 94 -22.36 -27.28 -12.09
C LEU A 94 -21.30 -27.10 -10.97
N GLY A 95 -21.68 -26.46 -9.86
CA GLY A 95 -20.92 -26.56 -8.60
C GLY A 95 -19.68 -25.68 -8.44
N CYS A 96 -19.50 -24.67 -9.31
CA CYS A 96 -18.33 -23.78 -9.32
C CYS A 96 -17.00 -24.45 -9.64
N ASP A 97 -17.03 -25.46 -10.51
CA ASP A 97 -15.83 -26.16 -10.94
C ASP A 97 -14.81 -25.22 -11.59
N THR A 98 -13.54 -25.57 -11.36
CA THR A 98 -12.39 -24.81 -11.86
C THR A 98 -11.62 -25.64 -12.88
N GLY A 99 -11.01 -24.95 -13.84
CA GLY A 99 -10.39 -25.59 -14.99
C GLY A 99 -9.51 -24.63 -15.80
N ALA A 100 -9.35 -24.94 -17.07
CA ALA A 100 -8.48 -24.24 -18.00
C ALA A 100 -9.26 -23.48 -19.08
N TYR A 101 -9.07 -22.16 -19.15
CA TYR A 101 -9.28 -21.41 -20.39
C TYR A 101 -8.01 -21.52 -21.24
N VAL A 102 -8.16 -21.90 -22.51
CA VAL A 102 -7.08 -22.05 -23.48
C VAL A 102 -7.47 -21.28 -24.74
N PRO A 103 -6.81 -20.14 -25.06
CA PRO A 103 -7.21 -19.28 -26.17
C PRO A 103 -7.35 -20.02 -27.52
N ASP A 104 -6.43 -20.94 -27.80
CA ASP A 104 -6.39 -21.71 -29.06
C ASP A 104 -7.57 -22.69 -29.22
N ARG A 105 -8.27 -23.01 -28.11
CA ARG A 105 -9.48 -23.85 -28.10
C ARG A 105 -10.78 -23.03 -28.14
N GLY A 106 -10.67 -21.71 -28.30
CA GLY A 106 -11.80 -20.79 -28.37
C GLY A 106 -12.29 -20.29 -27.01
N PRO A 107 -13.36 -19.47 -26.98
CA PRO A 107 -13.82 -18.73 -25.81
C PRO A 107 -14.61 -19.62 -24.82
N PHE A 108 -13.97 -20.65 -24.27
CA PHE A 108 -14.56 -21.62 -23.35
C PHE A 108 -13.66 -21.91 -22.16
N CYS A 109 -14.24 -21.98 -20.96
CA CYS A 109 -13.62 -22.66 -19.83
C CYS A 109 -13.87 -24.15 -19.97
N PHE A 110 -12.80 -24.94 -20.04
CA PHE A 110 -12.84 -26.40 -20.03
C PHE A 110 -12.61 -26.88 -18.60
N PHE A 111 -13.53 -27.67 -18.06
CA PHE A 111 -13.49 -28.12 -16.67
C PHE A 111 -13.88 -29.61 -16.57
N PRO A 112 -13.31 -30.35 -15.62
CA PRO A 112 -13.66 -31.74 -15.41
C PRO A 112 -15.02 -31.82 -14.70
N TYR A 113 -15.97 -32.62 -15.19
CA TYR A 113 -17.21 -32.93 -14.48
C TYR A 113 -17.83 -34.24 -14.98
N GLY A 114 -18.19 -35.13 -14.06
CA GLY A 114 -19.00 -36.30 -14.37
C GLY A 114 -18.30 -37.28 -15.31
N GLU A 115 -17.01 -37.55 -15.05
CA GLU A 115 -16.14 -38.43 -15.86
C GLU A 115 -15.74 -37.84 -17.24
N GLN A 116 -16.17 -36.62 -17.60
CA GLN A 116 -15.91 -36.01 -18.92
C GLN A 116 -15.30 -34.59 -18.84
N GLU A 117 -14.72 -34.12 -19.95
CA GLU A 117 -14.47 -32.69 -20.18
C GLU A 117 -15.78 -31.97 -20.51
N GLU A 118 -16.21 -31.09 -19.61
CA GLU A 118 -17.28 -30.15 -19.87
C GLU A 118 -16.73 -28.79 -20.30
N SER A 119 -17.56 -28.00 -21.01
CA SER A 119 -17.15 -26.67 -21.46
C SER A 119 -18.28 -25.64 -21.39
N THR A 120 -17.93 -24.40 -21.05
CA THR A 120 -18.90 -23.29 -20.99
C THR A 120 -18.32 -21.99 -21.51
N ARG A 121 -19.17 -21.18 -22.16
CA ARG A 121 -18.89 -19.79 -22.53
C ARG A 121 -19.13 -18.82 -21.36
N ASN A 122 -19.90 -19.24 -20.37
CA ASN A 122 -20.27 -18.43 -19.20
C ASN A 122 -19.35 -18.76 -18.03
N PHE A 123 -18.19 -18.11 -17.98
CA PHE A 123 -17.17 -18.35 -16.96
C PHE A 123 -16.50 -17.06 -16.49
N LYS A 124 -15.72 -17.18 -15.42
CA LYS A 124 -14.82 -16.16 -14.90
C LYS A 124 -13.38 -16.62 -15.04
N VAL A 125 -12.47 -15.68 -15.26
CA VAL A 125 -11.01 -15.88 -15.22
C VAL A 125 -10.48 -15.31 -13.90
N LEU A 126 -9.53 -16.00 -13.29
CA LEU A 126 -8.82 -15.52 -12.10
C LEU A 126 -7.79 -14.47 -12.51
N VAL A 127 -7.85 -13.27 -11.95
CA VAL A 127 -6.97 -12.14 -12.27
C VAL A 127 -6.28 -11.65 -11.00
N ASN A 128 -4.96 -11.55 -11.03
CA ASN A 128 -4.13 -11.01 -9.95
C ASN A 128 -3.68 -9.60 -10.33
N VAL A 129 -4.48 -8.57 -10.02
CA VAL A 129 -4.30 -7.22 -10.57
C VAL A 129 -2.90 -6.67 -10.28
N GLY A 130 -2.14 -6.38 -11.34
CA GLY A 130 -0.75 -5.93 -11.27
C GLY A 130 0.24 -6.98 -10.73
N ASN A 131 -0.14 -8.25 -10.72
CA ASN A 131 0.57 -9.36 -10.08
C ASN A 131 0.87 -9.09 -8.59
N PHE A 132 0.00 -8.34 -7.90
CA PHE A 132 0.26 -7.84 -6.55
C PHE A 132 0.25 -8.94 -5.47
N GLU A 133 -0.68 -9.88 -5.55
CA GLU A 133 -0.72 -10.99 -4.61
C GLU A 133 0.39 -11.99 -4.90
N ALA A 134 1.06 -12.45 -3.86
CA ALA A 134 2.05 -13.51 -3.94
C ALA A 134 1.30 -14.85 -4.01
N LEU A 135 1.28 -15.47 -5.19
CA LEU A 135 0.64 -16.76 -5.41
C LEU A 135 1.67 -17.89 -5.35
N ASP A 136 1.28 -19.05 -4.85
CA ASP A 136 2.12 -20.25 -4.84
C ASP A 136 1.32 -21.52 -5.14
N TRP A 137 2.02 -22.58 -5.51
CA TRP A 137 1.49 -23.91 -5.79
C TRP A 137 2.03 -24.91 -4.77
N VAL A 138 1.27 -25.12 -3.70
CA VAL A 138 1.67 -25.98 -2.57
C VAL A 138 1.27 -27.43 -2.85
N ASP A 139 2.23 -28.35 -2.75
CA ASP A 139 1.98 -29.80 -2.84
C ASP A 139 1.07 -30.27 -1.70
N ASP A 140 -0.03 -30.97 -2.03
CA ASP A 140 -0.94 -31.56 -1.05
C ASP A 140 -1.62 -32.83 -1.60
N SER A 141 -2.45 -33.48 -0.80
CA SER A 141 -3.00 -34.81 -1.13
C SER A 141 -4.31 -35.18 -0.40
N PHE A 142 -5.00 -36.20 -0.92
CA PHE A 142 -6.15 -36.87 -0.28
C PHE A 142 -7.31 -35.97 0.21
N GLY A 143 -7.55 -34.83 -0.47
CA GLY A 143 -8.58 -33.86 -0.11
C GLY A 143 -8.14 -32.77 0.85
N SER A 144 -6.88 -32.79 1.31
CA SER A 144 -6.31 -31.67 2.06
C SER A 144 -6.15 -30.44 1.16
N VAL A 145 -6.31 -29.28 1.77
CA VAL A 145 -6.33 -27.96 1.15
C VAL A 145 -5.68 -27.01 2.17
N PRO A 146 -4.53 -26.38 1.84
CA PRO A 146 -3.85 -25.47 2.75
C PRO A 146 -4.67 -24.21 3.08
N GLU A 147 -4.28 -23.51 4.15
CA GLU A 147 -4.82 -22.18 4.43
C GLU A 147 -4.57 -21.21 3.26
N ASN A 148 -5.49 -20.26 3.07
CA ASN A 148 -5.43 -19.27 1.98
C ASN A 148 -5.47 -19.85 0.55
N ALA A 149 -5.90 -21.10 0.39
CA ALA A 149 -6.22 -21.68 -0.91
C ALA A 149 -7.29 -20.87 -1.67
N VAL A 150 -7.13 -20.78 -2.99
CA VAL A 150 -8.04 -20.04 -3.87
C VAL A 150 -9.27 -20.89 -4.19
N ALA A 151 -10.41 -20.51 -3.62
CA ALA A 151 -11.70 -21.15 -3.91
C ALA A 151 -12.25 -20.73 -5.29
N GLY A 152 -12.85 -21.69 -6.00
CA GLY A 152 -13.51 -21.49 -7.30
C GLY A 152 -14.69 -20.52 -7.24
N CYS A 153 -15.45 -20.55 -6.15
CA CYS A 153 -16.44 -19.54 -5.80
C CYS A 153 -16.74 -19.52 -4.29
N PRO A 154 -17.47 -18.51 -3.78
CA PRO A 154 -17.96 -18.53 -2.41
C PRO A 154 -18.92 -19.71 -2.16
N PHE A 155 -18.89 -20.26 -0.94
CA PHE A 155 -19.79 -21.32 -0.42
C PHE A 155 -19.58 -22.77 -0.90
N PHE A 156 -18.72 -23.03 -1.89
CA PHE A 156 -18.40 -24.39 -2.34
C PHE A 156 -16.97 -24.76 -1.94
N ASP A 157 -16.77 -25.98 -1.41
CA ASP A 157 -15.45 -26.53 -1.02
C ASP A 157 -14.65 -27.04 -2.24
N THR A 158 -14.65 -26.23 -3.30
CA THR A 158 -13.97 -26.49 -4.58
C THR A 158 -12.85 -25.47 -4.76
N PHE A 159 -11.61 -25.95 -4.86
CA PHE A 159 -10.40 -25.12 -4.88
C PHE A 159 -9.65 -25.27 -6.19
N VAL A 160 -8.94 -24.22 -6.60
CA VAL A 160 -8.09 -24.24 -7.80
C VAL A 160 -6.90 -25.16 -7.55
N GLY A 161 -6.81 -26.22 -8.35
CA GLY A 161 -5.73 -27.20 -8.31
C GLY A 161 -5.01 -27.34 -9.64
N ARG A 162 -3.85 -27.99 -9.59
CA ARG A 162 -3.15 -28.49 -10.78
C ARG A 162 -2.41 -29.79 -10.50
N ASN A 163 -2.02 -30.47 -11.57
CA ASN A 163 -0.99 -31.49 -11.54
C ASN A 163 -0.17 -31.45 -12.85
N ARG A 164 0.58 -32.52 -13.16
CA ARG A 164 1.39 -32.62 -14.38
C ARG A 164 0.61 -32.53 -15.71
N TYR A 165 -0.72 -32.73 -15.68
CA TYR A 165 -1.60 -32.76 -16.85
C TYR A 165 -2.37 -31.47 -17.10
N GLY A 166 -2.36 -30.50 -16.16
CA GLY A 166 -3.03 -29.22 -16.34
C GLY A 166 -3.71 -28.68 -15.07
N LEU A 167 -4.55 -27.66 -15.28
CA LEU A 167 -5.43 -27.07 -14.27
C LEU A 167 -6.70 -27.91 -14.04
N GLY A 168 -7.29 -27.76 -12.86
CA GLY A 168 -8.57 -28.38 -12.52
C GLY A 168 -9.03 -28.02 -11.11
N LYS A 169 -9.92 -28.84 -10.56
CA LYS A 169 -10.58 -28.65 -9.27
C LYS A 169 -10.04 -29.59 -8.20
N ILE A 170 -10.01 -29.15 -6.94
CA ILE A 170 -9.81 -30.01 -5.77
C ILE A 170 -11.12 -30.09 -5.00
N SER A 171 -11.58 -31.33 -4.74
CA SER A 171 -12.73 -31.62 -3.90
C SER A 171 -12.27 -32.24 -2.59
N LYS A 172 -12.59 -31.57 -1.47
CA LYS A 172 -12.35 -32.11 -0.12
C LYS A 172 -13.17 -33.37 0.13
N GLU A 173 -14.43 -33.37 -0.30
CA GLU A 173 -15.38 -34.48 -0.11
C GLU A 173 -14.95 -35.75 -0.83
N GLN A 174 -14.61 -35.64 -2.12
CA GLN A 174 -14.15 -36.77 -2.95
C GLN A 174 -12.65 -37.08 -2.74
N ARG A 175 -11.98 -36.28 -1.91
CA ARG A 175 -10.59 -36.46 -1.47
C ARG A 175 -9.61 -36.57 -2.62
N ALA A 176 -9.74 -35.73 -3.64
CA ALA A 176 -8.93 -35.77 -4.87
C ALA A 176 -8.90 -34.40 -5.58
N ALA A 177 -7.88 -34.22 -6.41
CA ALA A 177 -7.92 -33.27 -7.51
C ALA A 177 -8.44 -33.98 -8.78
N PHE A 178 -9.25 -33.28 -9.54
CA PHE A 178 -9.79 -33.70 -10.82
C PHE A 178 -9.25 -32.72 -11.87
N VAL A 179 -8.72 -33.26 -12.96
CA VAL A 179 -8.22 -32.50 -14.11
C VAL A 179 -8.73 -33.14 -15.39
N VAL A 180 -8.78 -32.37 -16.46
CA VAL A 180 -9.09 -32.94 -17.78
C VAL A 180 -7.83 -33.52 -18.41
N VAL A 181 -7.90 -34.76 -18.86
CA VAL A 181 -6.85 -35.41 -19.65
C VAL A 181 -7.49 -35.98 -20.91
N ASP A 182 -7.05 -35.51 -22.08
CA ASP A 182 -7.43 -36.02 -23.40
C ASP A 182 -8.96 -36.14 -23.67
N GLY A 183 -9.77 -35.35 -22.95
CA GLY A 183 -11.24 -35.28 -23.07
C GLY A 183 -12.02 -35.89 -21.89
N GLU A 184 -11.34 -36.51 -20.94
CA GLU A 184 -11.94 -37.21 -19.79
C GLU A 184 -11.61 -36.53 -18.45
N GLU A 185 -12.50 -36.61 -17.46
CA GLU A 185 -12.21 -36.19 -16.08
C GLU A 185 -11.41 -37.29 -15.38
N VAL A 186 -10.15 -37.00 -15.01
CA VAL A 186 -9.25 -37.95 -14.34
C VAL A 186 -8.87 -37.42 -12.95
N TRP A 187 -9.00 -38.28 -11.95
CA TRP A 187 -8.73 -37.94 -10.55
C TRP A 187 -7.35 -38.38 -10.06
N TYR A 188 -6.77 -37.60 -9.15
CA TYR A 188 -5.45 -37.81 -8.57
C TYR A 188 -5.47 -37.55 -7.06
N LYS A 189 -4.77 -38.39 -6.29
CA LYS A 189 -4.63 -38.22 -4.84
C LYS A 189 -3.48 -37.29 -4.43
N TRP A 190 -2.57 -36.95 -5.34
CA TRP A 190 -1.48 -36.00 -5.12
C TRP A 190 -1.56 -34.91 -6.19
N TYR A 191 -1.46 -33.65 -5.76
CA TYR A 191 -1.72 -32.47 -6.57
C TYR A 191 -1.08 -31.24 -5.95
N GLN A 192 -1.16 -30.11 -6.64
CA GLN A 192 -0.80 -28.80 -6.11
C GLN A 192 -2.02 -27.91 -5.98
N VAL A 193 -2.12 -27.18 -4.87
CA VAL A 193 -3.19 -26.22 -4.57
C VAL A 193 -2.69 -24.80 -4.82
N LEU A 194 -3.47 -23.98 -5.51
CA LEU A 194 -3.17 -22.56 -5.63
C LEU A 194 -3.48 -21.85 -4.31
N VAL A 195 -2.48 -21.21 -3.70
CA VAL A 195 -2.63 -20.45 -2.45
C VAL A 195 -2.20 -19.00 -2.64
N VAL A 196 -2.73 -18.11 -1.79
CA VAL A 196 -2.22 -16.75 -1.62
C VAL A 196 -1.32 -16.71 -0.39
N LYS A 197 -0.04 -16.34 -0.54
CA LYS A 197 0.85 -16.11 0.61
C LYS A 197 0.33 -14.90 1.40
N LYS A 198 -0.16 -15.15 2.61
CA LYS A 198 -0.59 -14.15 3.58
C LYS A 198 0.22 -14.29 4.86
N GLY A 199 0.31 -13.21 5.62
CA GLY A 199 1.07 -13.13 6.86
C GLY A 199 1.82 -11.80 6.96
N LEU A 200 2.67 -11.69 7.98
CA LEU A 200 3.67 -10.64 8.04
C LEU A 200 4.68 -10.87 6.92
N ALA A 201 5.01 -9.81 6.19
CA ALA A 201 6.01 -9.83 5.14
C ALA A 201 6.84 -8.56 5.23
N ASP A 202 8.16 -8.68 5.12
CA ASP A 202 9.04 -7.53 5.04
C ASP A 202 8.90 -6.91 3.65
N VAL A 203 8.41 -5.67 3.59
CA VAL A 203 8.18 -4.96 2.32
C VAL A 203 9.26 -3.93 2.09
N THR A 204 10.02 -4.12 1.01
CA THR A 204 11.04 -3.18 0.54
C THR A 204 10.70 -2.73 -0.88
N ILE A 205 10.73 -1.42 -1.12
CA ILE A 205 10.62 -0.82 -2.45
C ILE A 205 12.01 -0.33 -2.84
N SER A 206 12.62 -0.95 -3.85
CA SER A 206 14.01 -0.69 -4.23
C SER A 206 14.17 -0.57 -5.75
N HIS A 207 15.41 -0.45 -6.22
CA HIS A 207 15.76 -0.25 -7.63
C HIS A 207 15.04 0.96 -8.27
N VAL A 208 14.84 2.03 -7.49
CA VAL A 208 14.23 3.28 -7.95
C VAL A 208 15.07 3.91 -9.06
N ARG A 209 14.43 4.19 -10.20
CA ARG A 209 15.05 4.85 -11.36
C ARG A 209 14.20 6.04 -11.78
N TYR A 210 14.78 7.24 -11.73
CA TYR A 210 14.15 8.48 -12.15
C TYR A 210 14.31 8.69 -13.65
N ASN A 211 13.21 8.96 -14.36
CA ASN A 211 13.26 9.35 -15.76
C ASN A 211 13.33 10.87 -15.89
N MET A 212 14.53 11.42 -15.70
CA MET A 212 14.80 12.87 -15.74
C MET A 212 14.42 13.51 -17.10
N SER A 213 14.43 12.76 -18.21
CA SER A 213 13.99 13.26 -19.53
C SER A 213 12.49 13.60 -19.60
N ARG A 214 11.71 13.14 -18.61
CA ARG A 214 10.26 13.42 -18.46
C ARG A 214 9.98 14.21 -17.18
N ALA A 215 10.98 14.85 -16.60
CA ALA A 215 10.80 15.76 -15.48
C ALA A 215 9.99 16.99 -15.88
N VAL A 216 9.19 17.49 -14.94
CA VAL A 216 8.52 18.79 -15.02
C VAL A 216 9.06 19.64 -13.87
N GLU A 217 9.61 20.81 -14.20
CA GLU A 217 10.12 21.77 -13.21
C GLU A 217 9.18 22.97 -13.08
N GLY A 218 8.98 23.42 -11.84
CA GLY A 218 8.28 24.65 -11.47
C GLY A 218 9.23 25.61 -10.75
N ARG A 219 8.90 26.91 -10.83
CA ARG A 219 9.71 28.00 -10.30
C ARG A 219 8.84 29.18 -9.91
N GLU A 220 8.99 29.64 -8.68
CA GLU A 220 8.24 30.74 -8.09
C GLU A 220 9.19 31.61 -7.25
N ASP A 221 9.16 32.93 -7.43
CA ASP A 221 9.87 33.86 -6.55
C ASP A 221 9.00 34.13 -5.32
N VAL A 222 9.55 33.95 -4.12
CA VAL A 222 8.81 33.92 -2.85
C VAL A 222 9.39 34.90 -1.84
N THR A 223 8.52 35.67 -1.18
CA THR A 223 8.89 36.41 0.04
C THR A 223 8.80 35.44 1.22
N LEU A 224 9.92 35.22 1.89
CA LEU A 224 10.04 34.31 3.04
C LEU A 224 9.66 35.03 4.34
N MET A 225 10.26 36.22 4.55
CA MET A 225 10.01 37.07 5.72
C MET A 225 9.95 38.54 5.28
N LYS A 226 9.17 39.36 5.97
CA LYS A 226 9.06 40.81 5.71
C LYS A 226 8.93 41.56 7.03
N THR A 227 9.75 42.59 7.23
CA THR A 227 9.76 43.44 8.42
C THR A 227 9.88 44.91 8.06
N THR A 228 9.62 45.80 9.01
CA THR A 228 9.69 47.26 8.83
C THR A 228 10.69 47.88 9.78
N VAL A 229 11.49 48.81 9.26
CA VAL A 229 12.59 49.48 9.95
C VAL A 229 12.37 50.98 9.84
N ARG A 230 12.38 51.68 10.97
CA ARG A 230 12.04 53.10 11.04
C ARG A 230 13.18 53.94 11.57
N ASN A 231 13.33 55.13 11.00
CA ASN A 231 14.03 56.24 11.62
C ASN A 231 13.04 57.39 11.83
N GLU A 232 12.68 57.63 13.09
CA GLU A 232 11.77 58.72 13.51
C GLU A 232 12.56 59.96 13.97
N GLY A 233 13.90 59.90 13.96
CA GLY A 233 14.78 60.97 14.40
C GLY A 233 15.16 61.96 13.30
N CYS A 234 15.76 63.07 13.73
CA CYS A 234 16.20 64.19 12.90
C CYS A 234 17.52 63.99 12.14
N GLN A 235 18.25 62.93 12.45
CA GLN A 235 19.55 62.63 11.86
C GLN A 235 19.49 61.30 11.12
N ARG A 236 20.44 61.08 10.20
CA ARG A 236 20.60 59.77 9.57
C ARG A 236 21.04 58.74 10.60
N VAL A 237 20.47 57.54 10.53
CA VAL A 237 20.78 56.45 11.47
C VAL A 237 21.13 55.21 10.68
N TRP A 238 22.32 54.66 10.94
CA TRP A 238 22.70 53.33 10.47
C TRP A 238 21.93 52.27 11.26
N LYS A 239 21.16 51.41 10.58
CA LYS A 239 20.45 50.29 11.22
C LYS A 239 20.83 48.97 10.58
N ALA A 240 21.35 48.07 11.41
CA ALA A 240 21.51 46.66 11.10
C ALA A 240 20.24 45.90 11.49
N VAL A 241 19.70 45.11 10.57
CA VAL A 241 18.49 44.30 10.80
C VAL A 241 18.74 42.88 10.35
N THR A 242 18.67 41.97 11.33
CA THR A 242 18.74 40.53 11.11
C THR A 242 17.38 40.01 10.67
N LEU A 243 17.35 39.31 9.55
CA LEU A 243 16.24 38.53 9.05
C LEU A 243 16.61 37.04 9.18
N GLU A 244 15.74 36.28 9.82
CA GLU A 244 15.89 34.84 10.05
C GLU A 244 14.58 34.13 9.71
N GLU A 245 14.64 33.14 8.84
CA GLU A 245 13.48 32.34 8.43
C GLU A 245 13.88 30.88 8.19
N VAL A 246 12.95 29.95 8.44
CA VAL A 246 13.22 28.51 8.29
C VAL A 246 12.40 27.95 7.13
N THR A 247 13.07 27.48 6.09
CA THR A 247 12.42 26.84 4.93
C THR A 247 12.54 25.33 5.01
N GLU A 248 11.48 24.62 4.63
CA GLU A 248 11.48 23.17 4.47
C GLU A 248 11.92 22.77 3.06
N THR A 249 12.80 21.77 2.97
CA THR A 249 13.07 21.02 1.73
C THR A 249 12.25 19.74 1.81
N GLU A 250 11.33 19.54 0.88
CA GLU A 250 10.41 18.39 0.87
C GLU A 250 10.77 17.40 -0.23
N HIS A 251 10.63 16.10 0.06
CA HIS A 251 10.67 15.03 -0.93
C HIS A 251 9.48 14.08 -0.70
N ASN A 252 8.76 13.74 -1.76
CA ASN A 252 7.54 12.94 -1.71
C ASN A 252 7.52 11.92 -2.86
N TRP A 253 7.07 10.69 -2.60
CA TRP A 253 6.89 9.63 -3.60
C TRP A 253 5.49 9.05 -3.49
N GLY A 254 4.76 9.04 -4.61
CA GLY A 254 3.46 8.39 -4.75
C GLY A 254 3.44 7.42 -5.93
N ILE A 255 2.60 6.40 -5.85
CA ILE A 255 2.39 5.39 -6.90
C ILE A 255 1.03 5.63 -7.58
N ASP A 256 0.96 5.46 -8.90
CA ASP A 256 -0.26 5.74 -9.68
C ASP A 256 -1.41 4.76 -9.38
N ARG A 257 -1.09 3.54 -8.92
CA ARG A 257 -2.07 2.48 -8.67
C ARG A 257 -2.46 2.39 -7.19
N ARG A 258 -3.76 2.54 -6.90
CA ARG A 258 -4.33 2.45 -5.53
C ARG A 258 -4.05 1.14 -4.79
N VAL A 259 -3.71 0.06 -5.51
CA VAL A 259 -3.31 -1.24 -4.92
C VAL A 259 -2.19 -1.13 -3.90
N PHE A 260 -1.29 -0.16 -4.07
CA PHE A 260 -0.14 0.04 -3.17
C PHE A 260 -0.45 0.98 -1.99
N ALA A 261 -1.66 1.55 -1.89
CA ALA A 261 -2.01 2.51 -0.83
C ALA A 261 -2.07 1.87 0.57
N THR A 262 -2.31 0.56 0.67
CA THR A 262 -2.32 -0.20 1.93
C THR A 262 -0.97 -0.85 2.25
N VAL A 263 0.08 -0.55 1.48
CA VAL A 263 1.42 -1.11 1.71
C VAL A 263 2.15 -0.31 2.78
N HIS A 264 2.70 -1.02 3.76
CA HIS A 264 3.64 -0.50 4.76
C HIS A 264 5.00 -1.17 4.54
N GLY A 265 6.10 -0.41 4.62
CA GLY A 265 7.43 -0.93 4.37
C GLY A 265 8.52 0.15 4.36
N VAL A 266 9.61 -0.10 3.63
CA VAL A 266 10.72 0.85 3.45
C VAL A 266 10.97 1.11 1.97
N LEU A 267 11.07 2.39 1.59
CA LEU A 267 11.56 2.85 0.30
C LEU A 267 13.07 3.06 0.36
N GLN A 268 13.79 2.45 -0.59
CA GLN A 268 15.21 2.65 -0.84
C GLN A 268 15.37 3.53 -2.08
N ALA A 269 15.38 4.85 -1.87
CA ALA A 269 15.45 5.84 -2.93
C ALA A 269 16.57 6.85 -2.68
N ALA A 270 17.17 7.35 -3.75
CA ALA A 270 17.97 8.57 -3.67
C ALA A 270 17.06 9.81 -3.68
N LEU A 271 17.46 10.88 -2.98
CA LEU A 271 16.76 12.15 -2.99
C LEU A 271 17.08 12.93 -4.28
N LEU A 272 16.17 13.79 -4.72
CA LEU A 272 16.42 14.78 -5.78
C LEU A 272 16.81 16.10 -5.10
N THR A 273 18.00 16.60 -5.35
CA THR A 273 18.55 17.81 -4.71
C THR A 273 19.06 18.80 -5.74
N PHE A 274 18.83 20.09 -5.52
CA PHE A 274 19.27 21.14 -6.44
C PHE A 274 20.72 21.59 -6.16
N SER A 275 21.61 21.48 -7.13
CA SER A 275 23.05 21.80 -7.01
C SER A 275 23.42 23.24 -7.37
N GLY A 276 22.45 24.06 -7.77
CA GLY A 276 22.63 25.45 -8.20
C GLY A 276 22.41 25.64 -9.69
N THR A 277 22.82 24.66 -10.51
CA THR A 277 22.63 24.63 -11.97
C THR A 277 21.48 23.72 -12.41
N GLY A 278 21.18 22.67 -11.66
CA GLY A 278 20.12 21.71 -11.97
C GLY A 278 19.77 20.79 -10.81
N TRP A 279 18.95 19.78 -11.07
CA TRP A 279 18.58 18.74 -10.13
C TRP A 279 19.47 17.50 -10.28
N ASP A 280 20.13 17.12 -9.20
CA ASP A 280 20.98 15.94 -9.09
C ASP A 280 20.37 14.88 -8.17
N VAL A 281 20.91 13.67 -8.24
CA VAL A 281 20.45 12.49 -7.49
C VAL A 281 21.47 12.15 -6.40
N THR A 282 21.04 12.03 -5.14
CA THR A 282 21.93 11.72 -4.01
C THR A 282 22.31 10.23 -3.94
N ASN A 283 23.04 9.85 -2.88
CA ASN A 283 23.08 8.46 -2.44
C ASN A 283 21.69 7.97 -2.01
N VAL A 284 21.47 6.65 -2.08
CA VAL A 284 20.22 5.99 -1.65
C VAL A 284 20.06 6.09 -0.14
N THR A 285 18.87 6.44 0.32
CA THR A 285 18.45 6.46 1.72
C THR A 285 17.24 5.55 1.95
N ASN A 286 17.05 5.15 3.21
CA ASN A 286 15.88 4.38 3.65
C ASN A 286 14.82 5.36 4.17
N ILE A 287 13.62 5.33 3.59
CA ILE A 287 12.50 6.21 3.93
C ILE A 287 11.29 5.34 4.28
N PRO A 288 10.59 5.58 5.40
CA PRO A 288 9.37 4.83 5.72
C PRO A 288 8.31 4.97 4.61
N TRP A 289 7.68 3.86 4.24
CA TRP A 289 6.60 3.82 3.25
C TRP A 289 5.28 3.44 3.93
N VAL A 290 4.25 4.27 3.74
CA VAL A 290 2.87 4.09 4.23
C VAL A 290 1.92 4.57 3.13
N GLY A 291 1.66 3.71 2.14
CA GLY A 291 0.91 4.06 0.91
C GLY A 291 1.59 5.07 -0.03
N GLY A 292 2.62 5.75 0.46
CA GLY A 292 3.52 6.70 -0.16
C GLY A 292 4.75 6.84 0.75
N ALA A 293 5.76 7.60 0.33
CA ALA A 293 6.85 8.01 1.21
C ALA A 293 6.99 9.52 1.19
N SER A 294 7.39 10.09 2.32
CA SER A 294 7.78 11.49 2.45
C SER A 294 8.98 11.62 3.37
N THR A 295 9.84 12.60 3.09
CA THR A 295 10.89 13.03 4.01
C THR A 295 11.19 14.50 3.77
N SER A 296 11.56 15.21 4.81
CA SER A 296 11.83 16.64 4.73
C SER A 296 12.99 17.06 5.62
N LYS A 297 13.56 18.23 5.31
CA LYS A 297 14.67 18.81 6.03
C LYS A 297 14.51 20.32 6.14
N TYR A 298 14.56 20.83 7.36
CA TYR A 298 14.56 22.27 7.63
C TYR A 298 15.92 22.89 7.36
N VAL A 299 15.91 24.10 6.78
CA VAL A 299 17.08 24.92 6.46
C VAL A 299 16.85 26.33 6.99
N VAL A 300 17.71 26.79 7.89
CA VAL A 300 17.65 28.13 8.48
C VAL A 300 18.40 29.11 7.58
N HIS A 301 17.77 30.24 7.24
CA HIS A 301 18.38 31.32 6.46
C HIS A 301 18.49 32.57 7.32
N ILE A 302 19.72 32.92 7.69
CA ILE A 302 20.02 34.16 8.42
C ILE A 302 20.73 35.13 7.48
N ARG A 303 20.25 36.38 7.43
CA ARG A 303 20.86 37.49 6.68
C ARG A 303 20.78 38.76 7.51
N VAL A 304 21.79 39.61 7.40
CA VAL A 304 21.79 40.96 7.97
C VAL A 304 21.71 41.96 6.83
N VAL A 305 20.84 42.95 6.95
CA VAL A 305 20.79 44.13 6.08
C VAL A 305 21.22 45.33 6.90
N GLU A 306 22.19 46.08 6.39
CA GLU A 306 22.67 47.32 6.98
C GLU A 306 22.35 48.48 6.03
N GLU A 307 21.70 49.53 6.53
CA GLU A 307 21.31 50.70 5.73
C GLU A 307 21.40 52.00 6.52
N GLU A 308 21.76 53.10 5.85
CA GLU A 308 21.60 54.47 6.35
C GLU A 308 20.15 54.97 6.13
N LEU A 309 19.33 54.90 7.16
CA LEU A 309 17.97 55.44 7.09
C LEU A 309 18.00 56.97 7.19
N GLN A 310 17.44 57.65 6.18
CA GLN A 310 17.20 59.09 6.23
C GLN A 310 16.24 59.44 7.39
N PRO A 311 16.25 60.70 7.88
CA PRO A 311 15.26 61.18 8.84
C PRO A 311 13.84 60.84 8.41
N TRP A 312 12.97 60.56 9.39
CA TRP A 312 11.54 60.34 9.18
C TRP A 312 11.19 59.34 8.07
N THR A 313 11.93 58.23 7.99
CA THR A 313 11.76 57.24 6.92
C THR A 313 11.40 55.88 7.51
N THR A 314 10.39 55.23 6.93
CA THR A 314 10.01 53.84 7.20
C THR A 314 10.34 52.98 5.97
N CYS A 315 11.29 52.08 6.12
CA CYS A 315 11.71 51.13 5.08
C CYS A 315 11.19 49.73 5.37
N THR A 316 10.72 49.05 4.34
CA THR A 316 10.37 47.64 4.39
C THR A 316 11.56 46.82 3.92
N VAL A 317 12.03 45.90 4.76
CA VAL A 317 13.10 44.95 4.44
C VAL A 317 12.49 43.56 4.33
N ALA A 318 12.84 42.81 3.29
CA ALA A 318 12.33 41.46 3.08
C ALA A 318 13.47 40.47 2.84
N LEU A 319 13.24 39.24 3.30
CA LEU A 319 13.99 38.06 2.92
C LEU A 319 13.23 37.40 1.77
N GLU A 320 13.84 37.35 0.60
CA GLU A 320 13.28 36.73 -0.60
C GLU A 320 14.12 35.53 -1.02
N GLY A 321 13.46 34.54 -1.61
CA GLY A 321 14.10 33.39 -2.23
C GLY A 321 13.33 32.97 -3.46
N ARG A 322 13.75 31.84 -4.02
CA ARG A 322 13.09 31.20 -5.15
C ARG A 322 12.75 29.78 -4.78
N ARG A 323 11.45 29.47 -4.74
CA ARG A 323 10.95 28.10 -4.62
C ARG A 323 11.13 27.42 -5.97
N LEU A 324 11.82 26.28 -5.95
CA LEU A 324 11.94 25.37 -7.08
C LEU A 324 11.23 24.07 -6.70
N ASP A 325 10.45 23.53 -7.62
CA ASP A 325 9.91 22.18 -7.50
C ASP A 325 10.18 21.37 -8.76
N ILE A 326 10.38 20.06 -8.57
CA ILE A 326 10.52 19.10 -9.66
C ILE A 326 9.54 17.95 -9.43
N ARG A 327 8.95 17.46 -10.52
CA ARG A 327 8.13 16.26 -10.55
C ARG A 327 8.66 15.32 -11.62
N VAL A 328 9.14 14.14 -11.21
CA VAL A 328 9.80 13.15 -12.10
C VAL A 328 9.08 11.80 -12.01
N PRO A 329 8.75 11.16 -13.14
CA PRO A 329 8.20 9.81 -13.11
C PRO A 329 9.34 8.81 -12.81
N PHE A 330 9.06 7.82 -11.96
CA PHE A 330 10.01 6.77 -11.59
C PHE A 330 9.46 5.37 -11.80
N THR A 331 10.37 4.42 -11.99
CA THR A 331 10.10 2.97 -11.90
C THR A 331 10.80 2.41 -10.67
N ALA A 332 10.18 1.46 -9.98
CA ALA A 332 10.80 0.73 -8.86
C ALA A 332 10.31 -0.71 -8.80
N GLN A 333 10.89 -1.51 -7.91
CA GLN A 333 10.47 -2.87 -7.62
C GLN A 333 10.01 -2.98 -6.17
N LEU A 334 8.74 -3.35 -5.97
CA LEU A 334 8.24 -3.83 -4.68
C LEU A 334 8.75 -5.25 -4.48
N THR A 335 9.24 -5.55 -3.28
CA THR A 335 9.61 -6.89 -2.83
C THR A 335 8.86 -7.18 -1.53
N ARG A 336 8.15 -8.32 -1.45
CA ARG A 336 7.54 -8.86 -0.22
C ARG A 336 8.28 -10.15 0.13
N ASP A 337 9.04 -10.14 1.22
CA ASP A 337 9.67 -11.35 1.74
C ASP A 337 8.80 -11.94 2.85
N PHE A 338 8.42 -13.22 2.72
CA PHE A 338 7.59 -13.94 3.69
C PHE A 338 8.43 -14.86 4.60
N GLY A 339 9.77 -14.84 4.49
CA GLY A 339 10.68 -15.68 5.25
C GLY A 339 10.84 -17.11 4.73
N ASP A 340 10.25 -17.42 3.57
CA ASP A 340 10.32 -18.73 2.90
C ASP A 340 11.49 -18.86 1.90
N GLY A 341 12.30 -17.81 1.77
CA GLY A 341 13.42 -17.75 0.82
C GLY A 341 13.02 -17.45 -0.63
N GLN A 342 11.74 -17.24 -0.93
CA GLN A 342 11.24 -16.91 -2.27
C GLN A 342 10.44 -15.60 -2.27
N PRO A 343 11.12 -14.44 -2.19
CA PRO A 343 10.47 -13.15 -2.09
C PRO A 343 9.69 -12.80 -3.36
N HIS A 344 8.43 -12.40 -3.20
CA HIS A 344 7.57 -11.96 -4.30
C HIS A 344 7.96 -10.57 -4.77
N ARG A 345 8.02 -10.35 -6.09
CA ARG A 345 8.52 -9.11 -6.70
C ARG A 345 7.54 -8.55 -7.74
N VAL A 346 7.25 -7.26 -7.62
CA VAL A 346 6.28 -6.55 -8.48
C VAL A 346 6.90 -5.25 -8.99
N ALA A 347 6.84 -5.02 -10.31
CA ALA A 347 7.24 -3.75 -10.90
C ALA A 347 6.18 -2.68 -10.63
N MET A 348 6.63 -1.47 -10.26
CA MET A 348 5.76 -0.34 -9.98
C MET A 348 6.24 0.93 -10.71
N THR A 349 5.29 1.84 -10.95
CA THR A 349 5.54 3.17 -11.51
C THR A 349 4.87 4.22 -10.65
N GLY A 350 5.48 5.40 -10.56
CA GLY A 350 4.93 6.50 -9.78
C GLY A 350 5.60 7.83 -10.08
N TRP A 351 5.32 8.82 -9.23
CA TRP A 351 5.87 10.16 -9.30
C TRP A 351 6.63 10.49 -8.03
N ALA A 352 7.86 10.96 -8.20
CA ALA A 352 8.62 11.64 -7.17
C ALA A 352 8.42 13.14 -7.34
N ARG A 353 8.20 13.86 -6.24
CA ARG A 353 8.23 15.31 -6.17
C ARG A 353 9.33 15.74 -5.21
N SER A 354 10.02 16.82 -5.52
CA SER A 354 10.89 17.48 -4.53
C SER A 354 10.76 19.00 -4.64
N GLN A 355 10.87 19.69 -3.51
CA GLN A 355 10.77 21.15 -3.42
C GLN A 355 11.91 21.69 -2.55
N VAL A 356 12.50 22.80 -2.96
CA VAL A 356 13.57 23.49 -2.24
C VAL A 356 13.46 25.00 -2.44
N VAL A 357 13.87 25.80 -1.45
CA VAL A 357 14.03 27.25 -1.59
C VAL A 357 15.51 27.57 -1.76
N VAL A 358 15.85 28.30 -2.84
CA VAL A 358 17.23 28.65 -3.20
C VAL A 358 17.40 30.15 -3.43
N GLY A 359 18.65 30.60 -3.52
CA GLY A 359 18.97 31.98 -3.88
C GLY A 359 18.56 33.02 -2.85
N VAL A 360 18.44 32.64 -1.57
CA VAL A 360 17.90 33.48 -0.50
C VAL A 360 18.76 34.72 -0.24
N ARG A 361 18.15 35.89 -0.39
CA ARG A 361 18.72 37.23 -0.28
C ARG A 361 17.83 38.10 0.59
N ALA A 362 18.45 39.00 1.34
CA ALA A 362 17.73 40.04 2.07
C ALA A 362 17.97 41.39 1.40
N GLY A 363 16.99 42.29 1.47
CA GLY A 363 17.14 43.64 0.93
C GLY A 363 15.92 44.52 1.18
N ILE A 364 16.11 45.82 0.98
CA ILE A 364 15.04 46.81 1.04
C ILE A 364 14.12 46.64 -0.16
N LYS A 365 12.81 46.70 0.10
CA LYS A 365 11.75 46.64 -0.91
C LYS A 365 11.26 48.03 -1.28
N GLU A 366 10.99 48.85 -0.27
CA GLU A 366 10.36 50.15 -0.42
C GLU A 366 10.64 50.98 0.83
N CYS A 367 10.96 52.26 0.66
CA CYS A 367 11.05 53.25 1.74
C CYS A 367 10.03 54.35 1.48
N ARG A 368 9.33 54.77 2.53
CA ARG A 368 8.37 55.88 2.49
C ARG A 368 8.68 56.88 3.61
N PRO A 369 8.36 58.17 3.43
CA PRO A 369 8.29 59.10 4.55
C PRO A 369 7.33 58.60 5.63
N ILE A 370 7.59 59.01 6.86
CA ILE A 370 6.64 58.90 7.97
C ILE A 370 5.82 60.19 7.96
N ASP A 371 4.49 60.07 8.00
CA ASP A 371 3.58 61.21 8.08
C ASP A 371 3.46 61.75 9.52
N ASP A 372 2.98 62.98 9.69
CA ASP A 372 2.69 63.63 10.99
C ASP A 372 3.87 63.74 11.99
N VAL A 373 5.09 63.97 11.50
CA VAL A 373 6.30 64.04 12.35
C VAL A 373 6.65 65.48 12.79
N PRO A 374 7.04 65.71 14.07
CA PRO A 374 7.42 67.04 14.55
C PRO A 374 8.63 67.64 13.80
N PRO A 375 8.70 68.96 13.60
CA PRO A 375 9.81 69.61 12.91
C PRO A 375 11.13 69.44 13.67
N CYS A 376 12.20 69.19 12.93
CA CYS A 376 13.55 69.25 13.49
C CYS A 376 13.94 70.70 13.76
N TRP A 377 14.25 70.98 15.02
CA TRP A 377 14.85 72.23 15.45
C TRP A 377 16.36 72.15 15.17
N VAL A 378 16.87 73.15 14.44
CA VAL A 378 18.29 73.26 14.03
C VAL A 378 19.10 73.94 15.13
#